data_AF-A0A2N6ETQ1-F1
#
_entry.id   AF-A0A2N6ETQ1-F1
#
_cell.length_a   1.000
_cell.length_b   1.000
_cell.length_c   1.000
_cell.angle_alpha   90.00
_cell.angle_beta   90.00
_cell.angle_gamma   90.00
#
_symmetry.space_group_name_H-M   'P 1'
#
loop_
_entity.id
_entity.type
_entity.pdbx_description
1 polymer ?
#
loop_
_entity_poly.entity_id
_entity_poly.type
_entity_poly.pdbx_seq_one_letter_code
_entity_poly.pdbx_strand_id
1 'polypeptide(L)'
;GGAFSPFGDITTLMVWQKGMVDFGEFFALFLPSLVNWLVPALIMNFMISKETPQALDEKVSMKMGARRIIVLFLLTIVTAVSFHNFLHLPPAAGMMLGLGYLGMFSYYLKRKEHAAMMADGPMDMTSEEMHHGFDLFRKIARAEWDTLLFFYGVILCVGGLGQFGYLAMASHAMYTGLGPFYANVLVGIMSAIVDNIPVMFAVLTMEPHMSHGHWLLVTLTAGVGGSLLSIGSAAGVALMGTARGIYTFGRHLVFTPAIALGYAASIAVHMLINGSHFH
;
A
#
# COMPACT_ATOMS: atom_id res chain seq x y z
N GLY A 1 -7.77 1.86 3.58
CA GLY A 1 -6.67 2.34 4.44
C GLY A 1 -5.72 3.22 3.66
N GLY A 2 -5.04 2.68 2.65
CA GLY A 2 -3.99 3.42 1.93
C GLY A 2 -4.45 4.44 0.87
N ALA A 3 -5.65 4.32 0.32
CA ALA A 3 -6.07 5.06 -0.89
C ALA A 3 -6.11 6.60 -0.78
N PHE A 4 -6.11 7.18 0.43
CA PHE A 4 -6.19 8.64 0.65
C PHE A 4 -4.83 9.33 0.85
N SER A 5 -3.73 8.59 0.73
CA SER A 5 -2.38 9.15 0.88
C SER A 5 -1.47 8.54 -0.16
N PRO A 6 -0.56 9.32 -0.79
CA PRO A 6 0.38 8.79 -1.78
C PRO A 6 1.38 7.79 -1.20
N PHE A 7 1.53 7.72 0.12
CA PHE A 7 2.36 6.72 0.81
C PHE A 7 1.54 5.57 1.40
N GLY A 8 0.22 5.58 1.22
CA GLY A 8 -0.66 4.59 1.82
C GLY A 8 -0.67 3.26 1.07
N ASP A 9 -0.43 3.26 -0.24
CA ASP A 9 -0.28 2.07 -1.07
C ASP A 9 0.65 2.30 -2.26
N ILE A 10 1.25 1.24 -2.81
CA ILE A 10 2.13 1.33 -3.99
C ILE A 10 1.37 1.94 -5.17
N THR A 11 0.09 1.61 -5.34
CA THR A 11 -0.75 2.18 -6.41
C THR A 11 -0.87 3.71 -6.32
N THR A 12 -1.15 4.24 -5.12
CA THR A 12 -1.23 5.69 -4.88
C THR A 12 0.11 6.39 -5.10
N LEU A 13 1.22 5.72 -4.75
CA LEU A 13 2.56 6.23 -4.98
C LEU A 13 2.84 6.35 -6.48
N MET A 14 2.42 5.37 -7.29
CA MET A 14 2.62 5.37 -8.75
C MET A 14 1.85 6.51 -9.42
N VAL A 15 0.61 6.77 -9.00
CA VAL A 15 -0.20 7.90 -9.50
C VAL A 15 0.49 9.23 -9.21
N TRP A 16 0.97 9.41 -7.98
CA TRP A 16 1.68 10.62 -7.57
C TRP A 16 3.01 10.78 -8.31
N GLN A 17 3.82 9.72 -8.41
CA GLN A 17 5.09 9.75 -9.12
C GLN A 17 4.94 10.05 -10.62
N LYS A 18 3.81 9.64 -11.21
CA LYS A 18 3.49 9.95 -12.62
C LYS A 18 2.96 11.37 -12.79
N GLY A 19 2.65 12.10 -11.71
CA GLY A 19 2.15 13.47 -11.74
C GLY A 19 0.67 13.59 -12.10
N MET A 20 -0.12 12.52 -11.96
CA MET A 20 -1.55 12.53 -12.29
C MET A 20 -2.40 13.19 -11.18
N VAL A 21 -1.91 13.14 -9.94
CA VAL A 21 -2.55 13.72 -8.74
C VAL A 21 -1.44 14.24 -7.82
N ASP A 22 -1.59 15.47 -7.33
CA ASP A 22 -0.66 16.10 -6.41
C ASP A 22 -0.85 15.60 -4.97
N PHE A 23 0.21 15.71 -4.16
CA PHE A 23 0.21 15.19 -2.78
C PHE A 23 -1.01 15.63 -1.95
N GLY A 24 -1.39 16.91 -2.03
CA GLY A 24 -2.49 17.46 -1.25
C GLY A 24 -3.87 16.98 -1.71
N GLU A 25 -4.01 16.59 -2.97
CA GLU A 25 -5.28 16.23 -3.58
C GLU A 25 -5.75 14.83 -3.15
N PHE A 26 -4.82 13.94 -2.77
CA PHE A 26 -5.14 12.64 -2.19
C PHE A 26 -6.04 12.74 -0.94
N PHE A 27 -5.95 13.83 -0.17
CA PHE A 27 -6.82 14.03 1.00
C PHE A 27 -8.30 14.17 0.63
N ALA A 28 -8.63 14.53 -0.61
CA ALA A 28 -10.00 14.50 -1.12
C ALA A 28 -10.58 13.07 -1.13
N LEU A 29 -9.73 12.03 -1.13
CA LEU A 29 -10.14 10.63 -1.03
C LEU A 29 -10.31 10.12 0.41
N PHE A 30 -10.04 10.95 1.42
CA PHE A 30 -10.16 10.54 2.83
C PHE A 30 -11.58 10.09 3.19
N LEU A 31 -12.58 10.94 2.93
CA LEU A 31 -13.99 10.62 3.22
C LEU A 31 -14.50 9.41 2.41
N PRO A 32 -14.29 9.32 1.08
CA PRO A 32 -14.59 8.11 0.31
C PRO A 32 -13.94 6.85 0.90
N SER A 33 -12.64 6.91 1.22
CA SER A 33 -11.90 5.77 1.80
C SER A 33 -12.41 5.37 3.18
N LEU A 34 -12.80 6.34 4.00
CA LEU A 34 -13.40 6.11 5.31
C LEU A 34 -14.74 5.39 5.17
N VAL A 35 -15.60 5.84 4.24
CA VAL A 35 -16.90 5.21 3.97
C VAL A 35 -16.72 3.78 3.43
N ASN A 36 -15.74 3.56 2.56
CA ASN A 36 -15.41 2.22 2.05
C ASN A 36 -15.11 1.23 3.18
N TRP A 37 -14.48 1.68 4.27
CA TRP A 37 -14.20 0.85 5.43
C TRP A 37 -15.37 0.79 6.43
N LEU A 38 -16.02 1.94 6.67
CA LEU A 38 -17.05 2.08 7.69
C LEU A 38 -18.32 1.29 7.36
N VAL A 39 -18.75 1.30 6.09
CA VAL A 39 -19.96 0.58 5.67
C VAL A 39 -19.83 -0.93 5.90
N PRO A 40 -18.79 -1.62 5.39
CA PRO A 40 -18.61 -3.04 5.70
C PRO A 40 -18.39 -3.30 7.19
N ALA A 41 -17.66 -2.43 7.91
CA ALA A 41 -17.43 -2.60 9.34
C ALA A 41 -18.74 -2.56 10.15
N LEU A 42 -19.63 -1.61 9.85
CA LEU A 42 -20.93 -1.51 10.52
C LEU A 42 -21.82 -2.72 10.22
N ILE A 43 -21.84 -3.21 8.98
CA ILE A 43 -22.64 -4.38 8.61
C ILE A 43 -22.08 -5.65 9.27
N MET A 44 -20.77 -5.86 9.17
CA MET A 44 -20.09 -7.02 9.74
C MET A 44 -20.19 -7.08 11.27
N ASN A 45 -20.25 -5.93 11.95
CA ASN A 45 -20.47 -5.85 13.39
C ASN A 45 -21.76 -6.56 13.85
N PHE A 46 -22.78 -6.65 13.00
CA PHE A 46 -24.02 -7.39 13.31
C PHE A 46 -23.96 -8.88 12.92
N MET A 47 -22.98 -9.29 12.12
CA MET A 47 -22.86 -10.66 11.60
C MET A 47 -21.83 -11.51 12.35
N ILE A 48 -20.93 -10.89 13.12
CA ILE A 48 -19.83 -11.55 13.84
C ILE A 48 -20.21 -11.75 15.31
N SER A 49 -19.70 -12.82 15.94
CA SER A 49 -19.89 -13.09 17.37
C SER A 49 -19.32 -11.95 18.21
N LYS A 50 -20.02 -11.61 19.31
CA LYS A 50 -19.61 -10.58 20.28
C LYS A 50 -18.65 -11.12 21.34
N GLU A 51 -18.16 -12.35 21.17
CA GLU A 51 -17.15 -12.92 22.06
C GLU A 51 -15.91 -12.03 22.10
N THR A 52 -15.44 -11.76 23.32
CA THR A 52 -14.22 -10.98 23.53
C THR A 52 -13.05 -11.95 23.68
N PRO A 53 -11.99 -11.82 22.85
CA PRO A 53 -10.81 -12.64 23.04
C PRO A 53 -10.18 -12.33 24.40
N GLN A 54 -9.59 -13.34 25.04
CA GLN A 54 -8.86 -13.15 26.29
C GLN A 54 -7.75 -12.12 26.09
N ALA A 55 -7.66 -11.15 26.99
CA ALA A 55 -6.62 -10.14 26.95
C ALA A 55 -5.24 -10.80 27.10
N LEU A 56 -4.36 -10.58 26.12
CA LEU A 56 -2.96 -10.96 26.22
C LEU A 56 -2.29 -10.01 27.22
N ASP A 57 -1.85 -10.55 28.36
CA ASP A 57 -1.21 -9.79 29.45
C ASP A 57 0.30 -9.57 29.16
N GLU A 58 0.64 -9.33 27.89
CA GLU A 58 2.01 -9.18 27.43
C GLU A 58 2.42 -7.71 27.46
N LYS A 59 3.30 -7.34 28.40
CA LYS A 59 3.86 -6.00 28.48
C LYS A 59 4.90 -5.79 27.37
N VAL A 60 4.45 -5.30 26.23
CA VAL A 60 5.33 -4.90 25.12
C VAL A 60 6.12 -3.65 25.53
N SER A 61 7.42 -3.81 25.78
CA SER A 61 8.33 -2.70 26.04
C SER A 61 9.03 -2.24 24.77
N MET A 62 9.16 -0.92 24.59
CA MET A 62 9.91 -0.38 23.46
C MET A 62 11.40 -0.63 23.63
N LYS A 63 12.02 -1.25 22.62
CA LYS A 63 13.47 -1.44 22.56
C LYS A 63 14.22 -0.10 22.49
N MET A 64 15.48 -0.08 22.92
CA MET A 64 16.33 1.10 22.86
C MET A 64 16.41 1.63 21.41
N GLY A 65 16.18 2.92 21.23
CA GLY A 65 16.21 3.55 19.91
C GLY A 65 14.88 3.52 19.13
N ALA A 66 13.85 2.79 19.59
CA ALA A 66 12.56 2.70 18.90
C ALA A 66 11.93 4.08 18.62
N ARG A 67 11.89 4.96 19.62
CA ARG A 67 11.38 6.34 19.46
C ARG A 67 12.17 7.15 18.41
N ARG A 68 13.49 6.97 18.36
CA ARG A 68 14.35 7.67 17.39
C ARG A 68 14.12 7.13 15.98
N ILE A 69 13.97 5.81 15.81
CA ILE A 69 13.61 5.20 14.53
C ILE A 69 12.27 5.75 14.02
N ILE A 70 11.26 5.90 14.88
CA ILE A 70 9.97 6.50 14.50
C ILE A 70 10.16 7.94 14.00
N VAL A 71 10.93 8.76 14.71
CA VAL A 71 11.22 10.15 14.29
C VAL A 71 11.98 10.18 12.96
N LEU A 72 12.99 9.32 12.79
CA LEU A 72 13.75 9.21 11.55
C LEU A 72 12.86 8.75 10.38
N PHE A 73 11.92 7.83 10.62
CA PHE A 73 10.95 7.42 9.61
C PHE A 73 10.03 8.59 9.20
N LEU A 74 9.52 9.37 10.15
CA LEU A 74 8.75 10.58 9.85
C LEU A 74 9.57 11.60 9.06
N LEU A 75 10.83 11.81 9.42
CA LEU A 75 11.75 12.65 8.65
C LEU A 75 11.96 12.10 7.22
N THR A 76 11.79 10.79 6.99
CA THR A 76 11.99 10.18 5.65
C THR A 76 10.86 10.59 4.75
N ILE A 77 9.64 10.52 5.27
CA ILE A 77 8.44 10.97 4.58
C ILE A 77 8.55 12.47 4.25
N VAL A 78 8.93 13.30 5.24
CA VAL A 78 9.10 14.75 5.03
C VAL A 78 10.15 15.03 3.95
N THR A 79 11.30 14.34 3.99
CA THR A 79 12.36 14.51 3.00
C THR A 79 11.93 14.08 1.61
N ALA A 80 11.24 12.94 1.48
CA ALA A 80 10.73 12.43 0.21
C ALA A 80 9.72 13.39 -0.44
N VAL A 81 8.77 13.90 0.35
CA VAL A 81 7.79 14.92 -0.12
C VAL A 81 8.49 16.22 -0.50
N SER A 82 9.45 16.67 0.31
CA SER A 82 10.17 17.93 0.05
C SER A 82 11.02 17.86 -1.23
N PHE A 83 11.67 16.72 -1.48
CA PHE A 83 12.46 16.51 -2.70
C PHE A 83 11.60 16.55 -3.94
N HIS A 84 10.40 15.96 -3.89
CA HIS A 84 9.49 15.98 -5.02
C HIS A 84 8.89 17.37 -5.25
N ASN A 85 8.31 17.97 -4.21
CA ASN A 85 7.56 19.21 -4.35
C ASN A 85 8.43 20.46 -4.54
N PHE A 86 9.59 20.54 -3.88
CA PHE A 86 10.45 21.73 -3.94
C PHE A 86 11.65 21.55 -4.88
N LEU A 87 12.29 20.38 -4.85
CA LEU A 87 13.51 20.13 -5.66
C LEU A 87 13.20 19.50 -7.02
N HIS A 88 11.95 19.12 -7.29
CA HIS A 88 11.53 18.45 -8.52
C HIS A 88 12.33 17.17 -8.80
N LEU A 89 12.83 16.54 -7.73
CA LEU A 89 13.55 15.27 -7.78
C LEU A 89 12.59 14.10 -7.56
N PRO A 90 12.90 12.90 -8.08
CA PRO A 90 12.10 11.72 -7.78
C PRO A 90 12.00 11.48 -6.26
N PRO A 91 10.82 11.13 -5.72
CA PRO A 91 10.65 10.85 -4.29
C PRO A 91 11.62 9.79 -3.76
N ALA A 92 12.01 8.84 -4.63
CA ALA A 92 13.01 7.82 -4.35
C ALA A 92 14.36 8.39 -3.87
N ALA A 93 14.80 9.54 -4.40
CA ALA A 93 16.03 10.18 -3.94
C ALA A 93 15.93 10.64 -2.47
N GLY A 94 14.79 11.22 -2.08
CA GLY A 94 14.52 11.60 -0.69
C GLY A 94 14.38 10.38 0.24
N MET A 95 13.77 9.29 -0.25
CA MET A 95 13.72 8.02 0.49
C MET A 95 15.11 7.40 0.70
N MET A 96 16.00 7.48 -0.30
CA MET A 96 17.39 7.00 -0.18
C MET A 96 18.22 7.84 0.80
N LEU A 97 18.03 9.16 0.83
CA LEU A 97 18.60 10.02 1.88
C LEU A 97 18.07 9.63 3.27
N GLY A 98 16.77 9.29 3.33
CA GLY A 98 16.11 8.68 4.48
C GLY A 98 16.83 7.45 5.04
N LEU A 99 17.06 6.49 4.16
CA LEU A 99 17.83 5.29 4.46
C LEU A 99 19.26 5.61 4.89
N GLY A 100 19.86 6.67 4.35
CA GLY A 100 21.20 7.15 4.73
C GLY A 100 21.31 7.49 6.23
N TYR A 101 20.46 8.38 6.75
CA TYR A 101 20.53 8.69 8.18
C TYR A 101 20.02 7.56 9.08
N LEU A 102 19.09 6.73 8.59
CA LEU A 102 18.66 5.56 9.34
C LEU A 102 19.81 4.54 9.45
N GLY A 103 20.62 4.41 8.39
CA GLY A 103 21.86 3.67 8.38
C GLY A 103 22.88 4.21 9.37
N MET A 104 23.09 5.54 9.41
CA MET A 104 23.96 6.20 10.40
C MET A 104 23.50 5.91 11.84
N PHE A 105 22.19 6.02 12.10
CA PHE A 105 21.63 5.72 13.42
C PHE A 105 21.71 4.24 13.78
N SER A 106 21.50 3.35 12.82
CA SER A 106 21.63 1.90 12.99
C SER A 106 23.07 1.51 13.34
N TYR A 107 24.06 2.14 12.69
CA TYR A 107 25.48 1.97 13.04
C TYR A 107 25.79 2.46 14.46
N TYR A 108 25.26 3.62 14.85
CA TYR A 108 25.38 4.13 16.22
C TYR A 108 24.79 3.16 17.26
N LEU A 109 23.61 2.59 16.96
CA LEU A 109 22.96 1.62 17.85
C LEU A 109 23.79 0.33 17.98
N LYS A 110 24.29 -0.21 16.85
CA LYS A 110 25.20 -1.38 16.84
C LYS A 110 26.44 -1.12 17.70
N ARG A 111 27.07 0.06 17.59
CA ARG A 111 28.25 0.41 18.38
C ARG A 111 27.95 0.48 19.88
N LYS A 112 26.78 1.01 20.25
CA LYS A 112 26.36 1.12 21.65
C LYS A 112 25.96 -0.23 22.25
N GLU A 113 25.30 -1.11 21.48
CA GLU A 113 24.97 -2.48 21.90
C GLU A 113 26.23 -3.34 22.05
N HIS A 114 27.18 -3.26 21.10
CA HIS A 114 28.48 -3.93 21.24
C HIS A 114 29.29 -3.40 22.43
N ALA A 115 29.27 -2.10 22.69
CA ALA A 115 29.94 -1.51 23.86
C ALA A 115 29.29 -1.94 25.19
N ALA A 116 27.97 -2.15 25.22
CA ALA A 116 27.26 -2.68 26.38
C ALA A 116 27.57 -4.18 26.61
N MET A 117 27.63 -4.99 25.54
CA MET A 117 28.03 -6.40 25.63
C MET A 117 29.49 -6.61 26.02
N MET A 118 30.37 -5.65 25.75
CA MET A 118 31.78 -5.69 26.18
C MET A 118 31.99 -5.14 27.61
N ALA A 119 30.97 -4.51 28.20
CA ALA A 119 31.01 -4.02 29.59
C ALA A 119 30.58 -5.10 30.61
N ASP A 120 29.81 -6.10 30.18
CA ASP A 120 29.50 -7.31 30.94
C ASP A 120 30.45 -8.45 30.49
N GLY A 121 31.56 -8.69 31.19
CA GLY A 121 32.41 -9.89 30.98
C GLY A 121 32.34 -10.85 32.18
N PRO A 122 32.91 -12.08 32.14
CA PRO A 122 33.36 -12.93 31.03
C PRO A 122 32.64 -14.31 30.97
N MET A 123 32.94 -15.10 29.91
CA MET A 123 32.70 -16.54 29.73
C MET A 123 31.25 -17.06 29.58
N ASP A 124 30.83 -17.29 28.33
CA ASP A 124 30.45 -18.65 27.93
C ASP A 124 30.77 -18.86 26.43
N MET A 125 31.86 -19.57 26.17
CA MET A 125 32.26 -20.02 24.84
C MET A 125 31.53 -21.32 24.50
N THR A 126 30.20 -21.30 24.42
CA THR A 126 29.41 -22.46 23.94
C THR A 126 28.12 -22.05 23.25
N SER A 127 28.20 -21.23 22.19
CA SER A 127 27.08 -21.15 21.23
C SER A 127 27.59 -20.71 19.86
N GLU A 128 27.63 -21.64 18.90
CA GLU A 128 27.85 -21.35 17.47
C GLU A 128 26.67 -20.57 16.82
N GLU A 129 25.73 -20.06 17.63
CA GLU A 129 24.62 -19.19 17.23
C GLU A 129 24.92 -17.69 17.51
N MET A 130 26.20 -17.30 17.41
CA MET A 130 26.67 -15.94 17.74
C MET A 130 26.06 -14.84 16.86
N HIS A 131 25.04 -14.19 17.44
CA HIS A 131 24.82 -12.74 17.47
C HIS A 131 24.88 -11.98 16.13
N HIS A 132 23.82 -12.11 15.35
CA HIS A 132 23.51 -11.12 14.32
C HIS A 132 23.02 -9.82 14.97
N GLY A 133 23.94 -8.87 15.21
CA GLY A 133 23.61 -7.49 15.61
C GLY A 133 22.57 -6.87 14.67
N PHE A 134 21.85 -5.83 15.11
CA PHE A 134 20.72 -5.19 14.40
C PHE A 134 21.09 -4.77 12.95
N ASP A 135 20.95 -5.67 11.97
CA ASP A 135 21.34 -5.41 10.59
C ASP A 135 20.12 -5.10 9.72
N LEU A 136 19.78 -3.82 9.69
CA LEU A 136 18.61 -3.30 8.97
C LEU A 136 18.62 -3.71 7.50
N PHE A 137 19.76 -3.58 6.80
CA PHE A 137 19.87 -3.89 5.38
C PHE A 137 19.68 -5.38 5.07
N ARG A 138 20.22 -6.28 5.92
CA ARG A 138 20.02 -7.73 5.77
C ARG A 138 18.57 -8.14 6.04
N LYS A 139 17.88 -7.46 6.96
CA LYS A 139 16.46 -7.69 7.23
C LYS A 139 15.56 -7.18 6.09
N ILE A 140 15.84 -5.99 5.55
CA ILE A 140 15.11 -5.42 4.41
C ILE A 140 15.33 -6.28 3.16
N ALA A 141 16.59 -6.61 2.83
CA ALA A 141 16.91 -7.39 1.64
C ALA A 141 16.21 -8.75 1.62
N ARG A 142 16.20 -9.49 2.73
CA ARG A 142 15.53 -10.82 2.76
C ARG A 142 14.01 -10.74 2.71
N ALA A 143 13.41 -9.61 3.05
CA ALA A 143 11.97 -9.52 3.24
C ALA A 143 11.18 -9.37 1.93
N GLU A 144 11.79 -8.87 0.84
CA GLU A 144 11.00 -8.36 -0.31
C GLU A 144 11.50 -8.74 -1.72
N TRP A 145 12.60 -9.47 -1.89
CA TRP A 145 13.12 -9.78 -3.25
C TRP A 145 12.12 -10.51 -4.15
N ASP A 146 11.38 -11.49 -3.62
CA ASP A 146 10.39 -12.25 -4.39
C ASP A 146 9.26 -11.34 -4.90
N THR A 147 8.79 -10.43 -4.04
CA THR A 147 7.77 -9.44 -4.36
C THR A 147 8.26 -8.41 -5.38
N LEU A 148 9.51 -7.93 -5.24
CA LEU A 148 10.12 -7.00 -6.19
C LEU A 148 10.29 -7.62 -7.58
N LEU A 149 10.77 -8.87 -7.65
CA LEU A 149 10.92 -9.61 -8.91
C LEU A 149 9.56 -9.89 -9.57
N PHE A 150 8.53 -10.21 -8.77
CA PHE A 150 7.16 -10.34 -9.25
C PHE A 150 6.66 -9.06 -9.92
N PHE A 151 6.73 -7.91 -9.23
CA PHE A 151 6.28 -6.64 -9.82
C PHE A 151 7.11 -6.22 -11.02
N TYR A 152 8.42 -6.41 -10.99
CA TYR A 152 9.29 -6.15 -12.14
C TYR A 152 8.86 -6.96 -13.37
N GLY A 153 8.65 -8.27 -13.21
CA GLY A 153 8.18 -9.14 -14.30
C GLY A 153 6.82 -8.70 -14.84
N VAL A 154 5.86 -8.38 -13.97
CA VAL A 154 4.53 -7.94 -14.40
C VAL A 154 4.58 -6.59 -15.13
N ILE A 155 5.35 -5.63 -14.63
CA ILE A 155 5.58 -4.33 -15.27
C ILE A 155 6.17 -4.51 -16.68
N LEU A 156 7.16 -5.40 -16.84
CA LEU A 156 7.73 -5.73 -18.14
C LEU A 156 6.69 -6.32 -19.11
N CYS A 157 5.86 -7.25 -18.64
CA CYS A 157 4.79 -7.85 -19.46
C CYS A 157 3.78 -6.79 -19.91
N VAL A 158 3.32 -5.91 -19.00
CA VAL A 158 2.40 -4.82 -19.33
C VAL A 158 3.06 -3.82 -20.30
N GLY A 159 4.32 -3.48 -20.08
CA GLY A 159 5.10 -2.65 -21.01
C GLY A 159 5.20 -3.26 -22.41
N GLY A 160 5.39 -4.58 -22.49
CA GLY A 160 5.36 -5.33 -23.75
C GLY A 160 4.00 -5.27 -24.45
N LEU A 161 2.90 -5.45 -23.71
CA LEU A 161 1.53 -5.26 -24.26
C LEU A 161 1.31 -3.84 -24.77
N GLY A 162 1.91 -2.84 -24.12
CA GLY A 162 1.92 -1.46 -24.58
C GLY A 162 2.62 -1.30 -25.93
N GLN A 163 3.82 -1.86 -26.08
CA GLN A 163 4.59 -1.82 -27.33
C GLN A 163 3.88 -2.52 -28.51
N PHE A 164 3.13 -3.59 -28.25
CA PHE A 164 2.31 -4.26 -29.28
C PHE A 164 1.00 -3.52 -29.60
N GLY A 165 0.68 -2.43 -28.90
CA GLY A 165 -0.53 -1.63 -29.13
C GLY A 165 -1.80 -2.16 -28.46
N TYR A 166 -1.74 -3.26 -27.71
CA TYR A 166 -2.91 -3.82 -27.00
C TYR A 166 -3.44 -2.87 -25.93
N LEU A 167 -2.56 -2.15 -25.23
CA LEU A 167 -2.99 -1.14 -24.25
C LEU A 167 -3.73 0.03 -24.93
N ALA A 168 -3.35 0.43 -26.15
CA ALA A 168 -4.06 1.46 -26.89
C ALA A 168 -5.48 1.00 -27.28
N MET A 169 -5.62 -0.25 -27.73
CA MET A 169 -6.93 -0.85 -28.03
C MET A 169 -7.81 -0.92 -26.78
N ALA A 170 -7.24 -1.38 -25.66
CA ALA A 170 -7.95 -1.44 -24.38
C ALA A 170 -8.37 -0.05 -23.90
N SER A 171 -7.48 0.94 -24.00
CA SER A 171 -7.75 2.33 -23.66
C SER A 171 -8.94 2.88 -24.45
N HIS A 172 -8.94 2.69 -25.77
CA HIS A 172 -10.06 3.11 -26.62
C HIS A 172 -11.37 2.39 -26.28
N ALA A 173 -11.33 1.07 -26.11
CA ALA A 173 -12.52 0.28 -25.78
C ALA A 173 -13.12 0.68 -24.42
N MET A 174 -12.28 0.93 -23.41
CA MET A 174 -12.73 1.25 -22.07
C MET A 174 -13.06 2.74 -21.91
N TYR A 175 -12.13 3.63 -22.20
CA TYR A 175 -12.25 5.05 -21.86
C TYR A 175 -13.01 5.85 -22.92
N THR A 176 -12.89 5.51 -24.20
CA THR A 176 -13.69 6.14 -25.27
C THR A 176 -15.04 5.43 -25.46
N GLY A 177 -15.07 4.10 -25.37
CA GLY A 177 -16.27 3.30 -25.58
C GLY A 177 -17.25 3.32 -24.41
N LEU A 178 -16.82 2.90 -23.22
CA LEU A 178 -17.68 2.86 -22.02
C LEU A 178 -17.74 4.21 -21.31
N GLY A 179 -16.68 5.00 -21.42
CA GLY A 179 -16.51 6.27 -20.72
C GLY A 179 -15.70 6.13 -19.43
N PRO A 180 -14.98 7.19 -18.99
CA PRO A 180 -14.03 7.10 -17.88
C PRO A 180 -14.63 6.63 -16.54
N PHE A 181 -15.89 6.99 -16.26
CA PHE A 181 -16.57 6.54 -15.04
C PHE A 181 -16.68 5.01 -14.98
N TYR A 182 -17.32 4.41 -15.98
CA TYR A 182 -17.53 2.96 -16.02
C TYR A 182 -16.20 2.21 -16.16
N ALA A 183 -15.27 2.74 -16.96
CA ALA A 183 -13.92 2.21 -17.06
C ALA A 183 -13.25 2.12 -15.68
N ASN A 184 -13.21 3.21 -14.92
CA ASN A 184 -12.53 3.24 -13.63
C ASN A 184 -13.21 2.37 -12.57
N VAL A 185 -14.54 2.25 -12.59
CA VAL A 185 -15.27 1.31 -11.73
C VAL A 185 -14.93 -0.14 -12.09
N LEU A 186 -14.86 -0.48 -13.38
CA LEU A 186 -14.47 -1.81 -13.84
C LEU A 186 -13.01 -2.14 -13.54
N VAL A 187 -12.09 -1.18 -13.69
CA VAL A 187 -10.68 -1.32 -13.30
C VAL A 187 -10.57 -1.72 -11.84
N GLY A 188 -11.32 -1.07 -10.94
CA GLY A 188 -11.33 -1.45 -9.53
C GLY A 188 -11.86 -2.86 -9.30
N ILE A 189 -12.93 -3.26 -9.98
CA ILE A 189 -13.44 -4.65 -9.89
C ILE A 189 -12.40 -5.66 -10.41
N MET A 190 -11.72 -5.35 -11.52
CA MET A 190 -10.66 -6.19 -12.08
C MET A 190 -9.46 -6.33 -11.14
N SER A 191 -9.16 -5.32 -10.32
CA SER A 191 -8.09 -5.40 -9.31
C SER A 191 -8.35 -6.48 -8.26
N ALA A 192 -9.61 -6.91 -8.07
CA ALA A 192 -9.94 -8.05 -7.21
C ALA A 192 -9.36 -9.38 -7.69
N ILE A 193 -8.96 -9.47 -8.96
CA ILE A 193 -8.46 -10.69 -9.60
C ILE A 193 -6.96 -10.60 -9.87
N VAL A 194 -6.47 -9.46 -10.39
CA VAL A 194 -5.12 -9.32 -10.97
C VAL A 194 -4.15 -8.57 -10.06
N ASP A 195 -4.56 -8.25 -8.83
CA ASP A 195 -3.88 -7.32 -7.90
C ASP A 195 -3.93 -5.85 -8.40
N ASN A 196 -3.80 -4.93 -7.47
CA ASN A 196 -3.99 -3.50 -7.74
C ASN A 196 -2.80 -2.85 -8.45
N ILE A 197 -1.57 -3.32 -8.21
CA ILE A 197 -0.34 -2.75 -8.79
C ILE A 197 -0.26 -2.96 -10.31
N PRO A 198 -0.44 -4.17 -10.87
CA PRO A 198 -0.42 -4.39 -12.32
C PRO A 198 -1.51 -3.61 -13.06
N VAL A 199 -2.70 -3.59 -12.46
CA VAL A 199 -3.88 -2.92 -13.03
C VAL A 199 -3.67 -1.41 -13.08
N MET A 200 -3.19 -0.80 -11.99
CA MET A 200 -2.89 0.63 -11.97
C MET A 200 -1.75 0.98 -12.92
N PHE A 201 -0.70 0.15 -13.00
CA PHE A 201 0.38 0.36 -13.97
C PHE A 201 -0.12 0.34 -15.42
N ALA A 202 -1.03 -0.57 -15.76
CA ALA A 202 -1.63 -0.63 -17.08
C ALA A 202 -2.42 0.65 -17.41
N VAL A 203 -3.23 1.16 -16.48
CA VAL A 203 -3.96 2.42 -16.66
C VAL A 203 -3.01 3.61 -16.83
N LEU A 204 -1.95 3.70 -16.01
CA LEU A 204 -0.94 4.77 -16.13
C LEU A 204 -0.16 4.69 -17.45
N THR A 205 0.02 3.48 -17.99
CA THR A 205 0.70 3.26 -19.28
C THR A 205 -0.23 3.56 -20.47
N MET A 206 -1.52 3.27 -20.34
CA MET A 206 -2.53 3.66 -21.32
C MET A 206 -2.70 5.17 -21.41
N GLU A 207 -2.45 5.88 -20.30
CA GLU A 207 -2.56 7.34 -20.16
C GLU A 207 -3.85 7.90 -20.81
N PRO A 208 -5.03 7.41 -20.40
CA PRO A 208 -6.29 7.84 -20.98
C PRO A 208 -6.56 9.32 -20.66
N HIS A 209 -7.11 10.05 -21.62
CA HIS A 209 -7.48 11.44 -21.41
C HIS A 209 -8.77 11.52 -20.57
N MET A 210 -8.62 11.83 -19.28
CA MET A 210 -9.74 11.96 -18.34
C MET A 210 -9.51 13.09 -17.33
N SER A 211 -10.59 13.63 -16.76
CA SER A 211 -10.52 14.72 -15.79
C SER A 211 -9.85 14.31 -14.49
N HIS A 212 -9.47 15.30 -13.68
CA HIS A 212 -8.81 15.09 -12.40
C HIS A 212 -9.65 14.21 -11.46
N GLY A 213 -10.98 14.40 -11.44
CA GLY A 213 -11.91 13.58 -10.68
C GLY A 213 -11.88 12.10 -11.10
N HIS A 214 -11.65 11.81 -12.38
CA HIS A 214 -11.48 10.43 -12.84
C HIS A 214 -10.13 9.82 -12.44
N TRP A 215 -9.07 10.62 -12.34
CA TRP A 215 -7.79 10.17 -11.77
C TRP A 215 -7.91 9.86 -10.27
N LEU A 216 -8.61 10.70 -9.52
CA LEU A 216 -8.95 10.41 -8.12
C LEU A 216 -9.85 9.17 -8.00
N LEU A 217 -10.83 9.02 -8.89
CA LEU A 217 -11.73 7.85 -8.91
C LEU A 217 -10.95 6.56 -9.18
N VAL A 218 -10.09 6.49 -10.19
CA VAL A 218 -9.33 5.27 -10.48
C VAL A 218 -8.36 4.93 -9.35
N THR A 219 -7.77 5.95 -8.73
CA THR A 219 -6.90 5.78 -7.56
C THR A 219 -7.66 5.15 -6.39
N LEU A 220 -8.89 5.62 -6.14
CA LEU A 220 -9.77 5.03 -5.13
C LEU A 220 -10.17 3.60 -5.52
N THR A 221 -10.74 3.41 -6.70
CA THR A 221 -11.34 2.14 -7.11
C THR A 221 -10.30 1.03 -7.28
N ALA A 222 -9.14 1.31 -7.89
CA ALA A 222 -8.04 0.35 -7.97
C ALA A 222 -7.42 0.08 -6.59
N GLY A 223 -7.30 1.12 -5.74
CA GLY A 223 -6.73 0.99 -4.40
C GLY A 223 -7.59 0.15 -3.45
N VAL A 224 -8.93 0.22 -3.55
CA VAL A 224 -9.85 -0.54 -2.68
C VAL A 224 -10.44 -1.80 -3.31
N GLY A 225 -10.47 -1.88 -4.64
CA GLY A 225 -11.14 -2.96 -5.37
C GLY A 225 -10.55 -4.35 -5.11
N GLY A 226 -9.25 -4.42 -4.82
CA GLY A 226 -8.56 -5.64 -4.38
C GLY A 226 -9.15 -6.30 -3.14
N SER A 227 -9.98 -5.58 -2.37
CA SER A 227 -10.67 -6.12 -1.18
C SER A 227 -11.96 -6.87 -1.49
N LEU A 228 -12.50 -6.78 -2.72
CA LEU A 228 -13.75 -7.46 -3.11
C LEU A 228 -13.61 -8.99 -3.08
N LEU A 229 -12.40 -9.48 -3.37
CA LEU A 229 -12.01 -10.88 -3.26
C LEU A 229 -10.76 -10.97 -2.40
N SER A 230 -10.66 -11.96 -1.50
CA SER A 230 -9.51 -12.06 -0.58
C SER A 230 -8.17 -12.34 -1.28
N ILE A 231 -8.19 -12.77 -2.53
CA ILE A 231 -6.98 -13.00 -3.36
C ILE A 231 -6.52 -11.74 -4.10
N GLY A 232 -7.36 -10.71 -4.19
CA GLY A 232 -7.10 -9.50 -4.97
C GLY A 232 -6.18 -8.48 -4.28
N SER A 233 -5.66 -8.82 -3.09
CA SER A 233 -4.70 -7.96 -2.39
C SER A 233 -3.72 -8.78 -1.57
N ALA A 234 -2.48 -8.30 -1.47
CA ALA A 234 -1.44 -8.90 -0.63
C ALA A 234 -1.89 -9.04 0.84
N ALA A 235 -2.63 -8.05 1.37
CA ALA A 235 -3.18 -8.11 2.72
C ALA A 235 -4.20 -9.23 2.90
N GLY A 236 -5.08 -9.45 1.92
CA GLY A 236 -6.06 -10.54 1.95
C GLY A 236 -5.39 -11.92 1.89
N VAL A 237 -4.40 -12.09 1.03
CA VAL A 237 -3.61 -13.32 0.91
C VAL A 237 -2.80 -13.58 2.20
N ALA A 238 -2.15 -12.55 2.75
CA ALA A 238 -1.41 -12.66 4.00
C ALA A 238 -2.31 -13.10 5.16
N LEU A 239 -3.49 -12.49 5.30
CA LEU A 239 -4.45 -12.85 6.36
C LEU A 239 -4.94 -14.30 6.23
N MET A 240 -5.25 -14.76 5.01
CA MET A 240 -5.57 -16.18 4.77
C MET A 240 -4.40 -17.10 5.11
N GLY A 241 -3.17 -16.64 4.84
CA GLY A 241 -1.94 -17.35 5.14
C GLY A 241 -1.66 -17.49 6.63
N THR A 242 -1.97 -16.47 7.44
CA THR A 242 -1.74 -16.45 8.90
C THR A 242 -2.90 -17.07 9.69
N ALA A 243 -4.14 -16.84 9.27
CA ALA A 243 -5.34 -17.33 9.95
C ALA A 243 -5.90 -18.60 9.30
N ARG A 244 -5.02 -19.55 8.97
CA ARG A 244 -5.39 -20.80 8.28
C ARG A 244 -6.49 -21.53 9.04
N GLY A 245 -7.54 -21.92 8.31
CA GLY A 245 -8.71 -22.62 8.86
C GLY A 245 -9.76 -21.69 9.51
N ILE A 246 -9.43 -20.44 9.83
CA ILE A 246 -10.36 -19.46 10.41
C ILE A 246 -10.87 -18.52 9.33
N TYR A 247 -9.96 -17.90 8.58
CA TYR A 247 -10.25 -16.99 7.48
C TYR A 247 -9.90 -17.66 6.14
N THR A 248 -10.92 -17.94 5.34
CA THR A 248 -10.80 -18.62 4.05
C THR A 248 -11.47 -17.80 2.94
N PHE A 249 -11.12 -18.09 1.69
CA PHE A 249 -11.76 -17.47 0.53
C PHE A 249 -13.30 -17.60 0.56
N GLY A 250 -13.81 -18.81 0.88
CA GLY A 250 -15.25 -19.02 1.00
C GLY A 250 -15.90 -18.19 2.10
N ARG A 251 -15.22 -18.02 3.25
CA ARG A 251 -15.72 -17.17 4.33
C ARG A 251 -15.68 -15.68 3.96
N HIS A 252 -14.67 -15.26 3.21
CA HIS A 252 -14.60 -13.89 2.68
C HIS A 252 -15.78 -13.61 1.72
N LEU A 253 -16.12 -14.56 0.84
CA LEU A 253 -17.23 -14.41 -0.11
C LEU A 253 -18.58 -14.14 0.57
N VAL A 254 -18.81 -14.65 1.78
CA VAL A 254 -20.02 -14.36 2.57
C VAL A 254 -20.12 -12.87 2.89
N PHE A 255 -18.98 -12.19 3.08
CA PHE A 255 -18.92 -10.76 3.39
C PHE A 255 -18.71 -9.88 2.15
N THR A 256 -18.35 -10.46 0.99
CA THR A 256 -18.20 -9.73 -0.28
C THR A 256 -19.39 -8.81 -0.60
N PRO A 257 -20.67 -9.16 -0.38
CA PRO A 257 -21.77 -8.22 -0.60
C PRO A 257 -21.68 -6.94 0.25
N ALA A 258 -21.29 -7.06 1.52
CA ALA A 258 -21.08 -5.90 2.39
C ALA A 258 -19.87 -5.06 1.94
N ILE A 259 -18.80 -5.73 1.50
CA ILE A 259 -17.59 -5.08 0.97
C ILE A 259 -17.91 -4.34 -0.35
N ALA A 260 -18.67 -4.98 -1.25
CA ALA A 260 -19.12 -4.41 -2.51
C ALA A 260 -20.04 -3.19 -2.29
N LEU A 261 -20.87 -3.22 -1.25
CA LEU A 261 -21.66 -2.06 -0.85
C LEU A 261 -20.76 -0.92 -0.35
N GLY A 262 -19.72 -1.22 0.42
CA GLY A 262 -18.69 -0.25 0.81
C GLY A 262 -17.99 0.38 -0.41
N TYR A 263 -17.61 -0.46 -1.38
CA TYR A 263 -17.01 -0.04 -2.64
C TYR A 263 -17.94 0.92 -3.40
N ALA A 264 -19.20 0.53 -3.62
CA ALA A 264 -20.19 1.37 -4.29
C ALA A 264 -20.48 2.67 -3.52
N ALA A 265 -20.60 2.61 -2.20
CA ALA A 265 -20.83 3.78 -1.35
C ALA A 265 -19.65 4.75 -1.40
N SER A 266 -18.42 4.25 -1.43
CA SER A 266 -17.22 5.10 -1.56
C SER A 266 -17.17 5.84 -2.88
N ILE A 267 -17.54 5.18 -3.99
CA ILE A 267 -17.66 5.81 -5.31
C ILE A 267 -18.74 6.90 -5.26
N ALA A 268 -19.91 6.60 -4.71
CA ALA A 268 -20.99 7.57 -4.59
C ALA A 268 -20.56 8.82 -3.78
N VAL A 269 -19.88 8.61 -2.64
CA VAL A 269 -19.37 9.71 -1.81
C VAL A 269 -18.30 10.51 -2.54
N HIS A 270 -17.43 9.86 -3.31
CA HIS A 270 -16.46 10.55 -4.14
C HIS A 270 -17.13 11.43 -5.20
N MET A 271 -18.13 10.91 -5.90
CA MET A 271 -18.90 11.68 -6.89
C MET A 271 -19.63 12.88 -6.26
N LEU A 272 -20.15 12.72 -5.05
CA LEU A 272 -20.89 13.78 -4.34
C LEU A 272 -19.98 14.90 -3.83
N ILE A 273 -18.86 14.55 -3.19
CA ILE A 273 -18.00 15.52 -2.50
C ILE A 273 -16.98 16.13 -3.47
N ASN A 274 -16.47 15.34 -4.41
CA ASN A 274 -15.40 15.76 -5.33
C ASN A 274 -15.94 16.01 -6.75
N GLY A 275 -17.27 16.19 -6.90
CA GLY A 275 -17.94 16.42 -8.18
C GLY A 275 -17.36 17.58 -9.00
N SER A 276 -16.81 18.61 -8.33
CA SER A 276 -16.15 19.74 -8.98
C SER A 276 -14.91 19.37 -9.79
N HIS A 277 -14.26 18.25 -9.50
CA HIS A 277 -13.05 17.81 -10.21
C HIS A 277 -13.36 17.05 -11.50
N PHE A 278 -14.63 16.81 -11.83
CA PHE A 278 -15.04 16.06 -13.02
C PHE A 278 -15.19 16.94 -14.28
N HIS A 279 -15.10 18.27 -14.14
CA HIS A 279 -15.24 19.26 -15.20
C HIS A 279 -13.90 19.84 -15.64
#